data_AF-A0A8H4YDD9-F1
#
_entry.id   AF-A0A8H4YDD9-F1
#
_cell.length_a   1.000
_cell.length_b   1.000
_cell.length_c   1.000
_cell.angle_alpha   90.00
_cell.angle_beta   90.00
_cell.angle_gamma   90.00
#
_symmetry.space_group_name_H-M   'P 1'
#
loop_
_entity.id
_entity.type
_entity.pdbx_description
1 polymer ?
#
loop_
_entity_poly.entity_id
_entity_poly.type
_entity_poly.pdbx_seq_one_letter_code
_entity_poly.pdbx_strand_id
1 'polypeptide(L)'
;MEFIAGNTFGTAVFMSYGAFNISYSMIYLPGSGIIAAYTDPSGNLSPDFQQSIALYLWAWLILTVIYTIAAVRSSWVLFLDLAALDICLILLAAGNMLQSNSVLNAGYAFGYLVAIMSCKFSGRPRLRC
;
A
#
# COMPACT_ATOMS: atom_id res chain seq x y z
N MET A 1 -3.96 -19.84 4.42
CA MET A 1 -2.53 -19.95 4.79
C MET A 1 -1.76 -20.49 3.59
N GLU A 2 -1.21 -19.59 2.77
CA GLU A 2 -0.39 -19.94 1.59
C GLU A 2 0.89 -20.72 1.96
N PHE A 3 1.39 -20.58 3.20
CA PHE A 3 2.52 -21.34 3.75
C PHE A 3 2.23 -22.85 3.84
N ILE A 4 1.00 -23.21 4.19
CA ILE A 4 0.55 -24.61 4.25
C ILE A 4 0.29 -25.16 2.84
N ALA A 5 0.00 -24.27 1.86
CA ALA A 5 -0.19 -24.62 0.46
C ALA A 5 1.12 -24.66 -0.36
N GLY A 6 2.28 -24.41 0.25
CA GLY A 6 3.59 -24.42 -0.41
C GLY A 6 3.97 -23.14 -1.15
N ASN A 7 3.19 -22.06 -1.03
CA ASN A 7 3.48 -20.76 -1.64
C ASN A 7 4.13 -19.80 -0.62
N THR A 8 5.46 -19.90 -0.53
CA THR A 8 6.29 -19.05 0.34
C THR A 8 6.28 -17.59 -0.09
N PHE A 9 6.20 -17.32 -1.40
CA PHE A 9 6.16 -15.96 -1.95
C PHE A 9 4.90 -15.22 -1.50
N GLY A 10 3.72 -15.81 -1.70
CA GLY A 10 2.46 -15.21 -1.26
C GLY A 10 2.44 -14.93 0.25
N THR A 11 2.95 -15.87 1.05
CA THR A 11 3.04 -15.71 2.52
C THR A 11 3.91 -14.52 2.92
N ALA A 12 5.09 -14.39 2.32
CA ALA A 12 5.99 -13.27 2.60
C ALA A 12 5.33 -11.92 2.26
N VAL A 13 4.70 -11.84 1.08
CA VAL A 13 4.02 -10.63 0.62
C VAL A 13 2.87 -10.24 1.56
N PHE A 14 2.00 -11.18 1.94
CA PHE A 14 0.88 -10.90 2.86
C PHE A 14 1.35 -10.50 4.27
N MET A 15 2.42 -11.13 4.79
CA MET A 15 2.98 -10.75 6.09
C MET A 15 3.61 -9.35 6.06
N SER A 16 4.34 -9.02 5.00
CA SER A 16 4.90 -7.67 4.80
C SER A 16 3.81 -6.60 4.75
N TYR A 17 2.70 -6.84 4.03
CA TYR A 17 1.58 -5.89 3.99
C TYR A 17 0.81 -5.82 5.31
N GLY A 18 0.70 -6.92 6.06
CA GLY A 18 0.17 -6.90 7.42
C GLY A 18 1.00 -5.99 8.35
N ALA A 19 2.33 -6.13 8.28
CA ALA A 19 3.26 -5.29 9.04
C ALA A 19 3.21 -3.82 8.59
N PHE A 20 3.10 -3.53 7.29
CA PHE A 20 2.91 -2.19 6.75
C PHE A 20 1.67 -1.49 7.33
N ASN A 21 0.51 -2.16 7.29
CA ASN A 21 -0.73 -1.57 7.80
C ASN A 21 -0.68 -1.28 9.31
N ILE A 22 -0.04 -2.17 10.08
CA ILE A 22 0.16 -1.97 11.52
C ILE A 22 1.14 -0.81 11.77
N SER A 23 2.26 -0.75 11.03
CA SER A 23 3.24 0.33 11.11
C SER A 23 2.60 1.67 10.77
N TYR A 24 1.81 1.75 9.70
CA TYR A 24 1.09 2.96 9.31
C TYR A 24 0.07 3.38 10.37
N SER A 25 -0.70 2.44 10.92
CA SER A 25 -1.67 2.73 11.99
C SER A 25 -1.00 3.26 13.27
N MET A 26 0.19 2.76 13.60
CA MET A 26 0.96 3.20 14.76
C MET A 26 1.44 4.67 14.63
N ILE A 27 1.65 5.16 13.40
CA ILE A 27 1.97 6.57 13.15
C ILE A 27 0.79 7.47 13.57
N TYR A 28 -0.44 7.04 13.33
CA TYR A 28 -1.66 7.81 13.65
C TYR A 28 -2.20 7.59 15.06
N LEU A 29 -1.67 6.61 15.80
CA LEU A 29 -2.10 6.33 17.15
C LEU A 29 -1.57 7.42 18.11
N PRO A 30 -2.42 8.15 18.85
CA PRO A 30 -1.96 9.23 19.73
C PRO A 30 -1.05 8.75 20.88
N GLY A 31 -1.06 7.45 21.19
CA GLY A 31 -0.15 6.84 22.16
C GLY A 31 1.29 6.66 21.70
N SER A 32 1.60 6.81 20.41
CA SER A 32 2.98 6.69 19.89
C SER A 32 3.79 7.99 19.99
N GLY A 33 3.12 9.13 20.22
CA GLY A 33 3.76 10.44 20.36
C GLY A 33 4.34 11.01 19.07
N ILE A 34 4.22 10.31 17.93
CA ILE A 34 4.80 10.75 16.66
C ILE A 34 4.11 12.02 16.16
N ILE A 35 2.77 12.06 16.14
CA ILE A 35 2.02 13.27 15.75
C ILE A 35 2.33 14.44 16.70
N ALA A 36 2.49 14.16 18.01
CA ALA A 36 2.82 15.18 19.00
C ALA A 36 4.22 15.79 18.79
N ALA A 37 5.16 15.03 18.20
CA ALA A 37 6.49 15.53 17.85
C ALA A 37 6.49 16.46 16.61
N TYR A 38 5.43 16.41 15.79
CA TYR A 38 5.26 17.26 14.61
C TYR A 38 4.17 18.35 14.78
N THR A 39 3.60 18.48 15.98
CA THR A 39 2.69 19.58 16.32
C THR A 39 3.45 20.72 16.96
N ASP A 40 3.36 21.91 16.37
CA ASP A 40 3.87 23.13 16.99
C ASP A 40 3.04 23.53 18.22
N PRO A 41 3.56 24.42 19.11
CA PRO A 41 2.83 24.94 20.27
C PRO A 41 1.48 25.61 19.95
N SER A 42 1.25 25.94 18.67
CA SER A 42 0.00 26.52 18.16
C SER A 42 -1.03 25.48 17.69
N GLY A 43 -0.75 24.18 17.82
CA GLY A 43 -1.65 23.09 17.43
C GLY A 43 -1.73 22.82 15.92
N ASN A 44 -0.90 23.48 15.11
CA ASN A 44 -0.80 23.22 13.68
C ASN A 44 0.23 22.10 13.42
N LEU A 45 -0.14 21.15 12.55
CA LEU A 45 0.79 20.14 12.04
C LEU A 45 1.82 20.83 11.13
N SER A 46 3.11 20.59 11.38
CA SER A 46 4.15 21.08 10.50
C SER A 46 4.09 20.39 9.12
N PRO A 47 4.44 21.08 8.03
CA PRO A 47 4.52 20.50 6.68
C PRO A 47 5.46 19.27 6.62
N ASP A 48 6.43 19.20 7.55
CA ASP A 48 7.41 18.12 7.66
C ASP A 48 6.76 16.75 7.93
N PHE A 49 5.59 16.72 8.58
CA PHE A 49 4.87 15.47 8.84
C PHE A 49 4.41 14.80 7.54
N GLN A 50 3.88 15.58 6.61
CA GLN A 50 3.37 15.04 5.35
C GLN A 50 4.50 14.68 4.39
N GLN A 51 5.61 15.42 4.44
CA GLN A 51 6.80 15.10 3.67
C GLN A 51 7.50 13.83 4.19
N SER A 52 7.52 13.60 5.51
CA SER A 52 8.05 12.36 6.10
C SER A 52 7.16 11.14 5.81
N ILE A 53 5.83 11.29 5.81
CA ILE A 53 4.91 10.23 5.34
C ILE A 53 5.12 9.93 3.85
N ALA A 54 5.31 10.96 3.02
CA ALA A 54 5.60 10.75 1.61
C ALA A 54 6.89 9.93 1.40
N LEU A 55 7.95 10.22 2.14
CA LEU A 55 9.21 9.44 2.08
C LEU A 55 9.02 7.99 2.55
N TYR A 56 8.22 7.76 3.60
CA TYR A 56 7.85 6.41 4.03
C TYR A 56 7.12 5.63 2.92
N LEU A 57 6.16 6.27 2.24
CA LEU A 57 5.44 5.69 1.11
C LEU A 57 6.36 5.40 -0.09
N TRP A 58 7.33 6.27 -0.37
CA TRP A 58 8.34 6.05 -1.41
C TRP A 58 9.25 4.85 -1.12
N ALA A 59 9.69 4.67 0.14
CA ALA A 59 10.46 3.50 0.53
C ALA A 59 9.66 2.20 0.34
N TRP A 60 8.38 2.22 0.69
CA TRP A 60 7.48 1.09 0.49
C TRP A 60 7.19 0.80 -0.98
N LEU A 61 7.08 1.84 -1.82
CA LEU A 61 6.96 1.67 -3.27
C LEU A 61 8.13 0.88 -3.85
N ILE A 62 9.36 1.18 -3.44
CA ILE A 62 10.54 0.46 -3.94
C ILE A 62 10.45 -1.04 -3.59
N LEU A 63 9.99 -1.36 -2.38
CA LEU A 63 9.76 -2.74 -1.96
C LEU A 63 8.64 -3.40 -2.78
N THR A 64 7.54 -2.68 -3.03
CA THR A 64 6.43 -3.20 -3.83
C THR A 64 6.86 -3.49 -5.27
N VAL A 65 7.63 -2.61 -5.92
CA VAL A 65 8.17 -2.84 -7.26
C VAL A 65 9.03 -4.12 -7.31
N ILE A 66 9.85 -4.37 -6.29
CA ILE A 66 10.65 -5.60 -6.18
C ILE A 66 9.72 -6.82 -6.09
N TYR A 67 8.66 -6.74 -5.28
CA TYR A 67 7.64 -7.79 -5.20
C TYR A 67 6.88 -7.97 -6.53
N THR A 68 6.58 -6.89 -7.26
CA THR A 68 5.92 -6.93 -8.57
C THR A 68 6.76 -7.72 -9.58
N ILE A 69 8.08 -7.50 -9.63
CA ILE A 69 9.00 -8.25 -10.50
C ILE A 69 9.04 -9.74 -10.12
N ALA A 70 9.09 -10.04 -8.82
CA ALA A 70 9.08 -11.42 -8.32
C ALA A 70 7.72 -12.13 -8.57
N ALA A 71 6.62 -11.39 -8.59
CA ALA A 71 5.26 -11.91 -8.78
C ALA A 71 4.95 -12.34 -10.21
N VAL A 72 5.68 -11.84 -11.22
CA VAL A 72 5.50 -12.18 -12.65
C VAL A 72 5.49 -13.69 -12.89
N ARG A 73 6.23 -14.46 -12.09
CA ARG A 73 6.34 -15.92 -12.24
C ARG A 73 5.38 -16.73 -11.38
N SER A 74 4.70 -16.12 -10.41
CA SER A 74 3.93 -16.83 -9.38
C SER A 74 2.44 -16.92 -9.71
N SER A 75 1.76 -15.78 -9.93
CA SER A 75 0.35 -15.78 -10.35
C SER A 75 -0.05 -14.45 -10.99
N TRP A 76 -0.89 -14.53 -12.02
CA TRP A 76 -1.37 -13.34 -12.73
C TRP A 76 -2.23 -12.41 -11.85
N VAL A 77 -2.96 -12.99 -10.88
CA VAL A 77 -3.80 -12.23 -9.95
C VAL A 77 -2.96 -11.43 -8.96
N LEU A 78 -1.97 -12.06 -8.30
CA LEU A 78 -1.07 -11.33 -7.39
C LEU A 78 -0.24 -10.27 -8.10
N PHE A 79 0.16 -10.53 -9.35
CA PHE A 79 0.87 -9.53 -10.16
C PHE A 79 0.01 -8.29 -10.43
N LEU A 80 -1.25 -8.47 -10.83
CA LEU A 80 -2.17 -7.35 -11.08
C LEU A 80 -2.46 -6.56 -9.81
N ASP A 81 -2.65 -7.22 -8.67
CA ASP A 81 -2.88 -6.55 -7.39
C ASP A 81 -1.65 -5.72 -6.96
N LEU A 82 -0.44 -6.26 -7.10
CA LEU A 82 0.81 -5.55 -6.77
C LEU A 82 1.07 -4.37 -7.72
N ALA A 83 0.87 -4.55 -9.03
CA ALA A 83 1.03 -3.47 -10.01
C ALA A 83 0.04 -2.33 -9.80
N ALA A 84 -1.17 -2.64 -9.36
CA ALA A 84 -2.16 -1.63 -9.07
C ALA A 84 -1.90 -0.94 -7.71
N LEU A 85 -1.30 -1.65 -6.76
CA LEU A 85 -0.80 -1.09 -5.51
C LEU A 85 0.39 -0.14 -5.75
N ASP A 86 1.30 -0.46 -6.67
CA ASP A 86 2.39 0.45 -7.09
C ASP A 86 1.82 1.79 -7.56
N ILE A 87 0.80 1.78 -8.42
CA ILE A 87 0.13 3.00 -8.89
C ILE A 87 -0.52 3.75 -7.72
N CYS A 88 -1.19 3.05 -6.80
CA CYS A 88 -1.79 3.67 -5.62
C CYS A 88 -0.76 4.36 -4.72
N LEU A 89 0.39 3.72 -4.46
CA LEU A 89 1.47 4.29 -3.66
C LEU A 89 2.11 5.52 -4.33
N ILE A 90 2.27 5.51 -5.67
CA ILE A 90 2.74 6.68 -6.42
C ILE A 90 1.78 7.86 -6.23
N LEU A 91 0.48 7.65 -6.43
CA LEU A 91 -0.52 8.71 -6.30
C LEU A 91 -0.59 9.23 -4.86
N LEU A 92 -0.51 8.35 -3.87
CA LEU A 92 -0.56 8.74 -2.46
C LEU A 92 0.71 9.49 -2.03
N ALA A 93 1.89 9.05 -2.45
CA ALA A 93 3.15 9.76 -2.17
C ALA A 93 3.18 11.14 -2.83
N ALA A 94 2.82 11.23 -4.12
CA ALA A 94 2.73 12.49 -4.84
C ALA A 94 1.69 13.43 -4.23
N GLY A 95 0.53 12.90 -3.84
CA GLY A 95 -0.52 13.69 -3.20
C GLY A 95 -0.13 14.24 -1.82
N ASN A 96 0.67 13.49 -1.03
CA ASN A 96 1.23 13.97 0.24
C ASN A 96 2.31 15.05 0.03
N MET A 97 3.10 14.99 -1.05
CA MET A 97 4.09 16.03 -1.38
C MET A 97 3.44 17.31 -1.94
N LEU A 98 2.39 17.17 -2.77
CA LEU A 98 1.71 18.29 -3.42
C LEU A 98 0.60 18.91 -2.55
N GLN A 99 0.26 18.30 -1.41
CA GLN A 99 -0.85 18.73 -0.54
C GLN A 99 -2.18 18.95 -1.29
N SER A 100 -2.39 18.17 -2.34
CA SER A 100 -3.56 18.32 -3.22
C SER A 100 -4.55 17.20 -2.97
N ASN A 101 -5.70 17.57 -2.40
CA ASN A 101 -6.81 16.64 -2.13
C ASN A 101 -7.30 15.93 -3.40
N SER A 102 -7.17 16.56 -4.57
CA SER A 102 -7.56 15.96 -5.85
C SER A 102 -6.71 14.73 -6.21
N VAL A 103 -5.41 14.77 -5.89
CA VAL A 103 -4.48 13.67 -6.18
C VAL A 103 -4.68 12.53 -5.18
N LEU A 104 -4.92 12.85 -3.90
CA LEU A 104 -5.31 11.86 -2.88
C LEU A 104 -6.58 11.12 -3.29
N ASN A 105 -7.59 11.84 -3.75
CA ASN A 105 -8.88 11.25 -4.12
C ASN A 105 -8.77 10.36 -5.37
N ALA A 106 -7.91 10.73 -6.32
CA ALA A 106 -7.58 9.88 -7.47
C ALA A 106 -6.86 8.58 -7.05
N GLY A 107 -5.97 8.65 -6.05
CA GLY A 107 -5.34 7.47 -5.45
C GLY A 107 -6.36 6.50 -4.84
N TYR A 108 -7.32 7.03 -4.07
CA TYR A 108 -8.40 6.21 -3.49
C TYR A 108 -9.31 5.59 -4.56
N ALA A 109 -9.64 6.32 -5.62
CA ALA A 109 -10.44 5.80 -6.74
C ALA A 109 -9.73 4.65 -7.47
N PHE A 110 -8.42 4.74 -7.67
CA PHE A 110 -7.62 3.64 -8.23
C PHE A 110 -7.65 2.41 -7.33
N GLY A 111 -7.57 2.57 -6.01
CA GLY A 111 -7.72 1.48 -5.04
C GLY A 111 -9.02 0.69 -5.21
N TYR A 112 -10.14 1.38 -5.46
CA TYR A 112 -11.43 0.73 -5.73
C TYR A 112 -11.46 -0.03 -7.06
N LEU A 113 -10.81 0.50 -8.10
CA LEU A 113 -10.68 -0.19 -9.39
C LEU A 113 -9.87 -1.49 -9.27
N VAL A 114 -8.83 -1.51 -8.43
CA VAL A 114 -8.07 -2.73 -8.10
C VAL A 114 -8.99 -3.80 -7.53
N ALA A 115 -9.78 -3.43 -6.52
CA ALA A 115 -10.69 -4.35 -5.85
C ALA A 115 -11.72 -4.95 -6.82
N ILE A 116 -12.23 -4.16 -7.76
CA ILE A 116 -13.20 -4.63 -8.77
C ILE A 116 -12.51 -5.57 -9.78
N MET A 117 -11.30 -5.27 -10.25
CA MET A 117 -10.57 -6.18 -11.15
C MET A 117 -10.23 -7.51 -10.49
N SER A 118 -9.74 -7.48 -9.25
CA SER A 118 -9.36 -8.68 -8.50
C SER A 118 -10.58 -9.57 -8.21
N CYS A 119 -11.72 -8.97 -7.84
CA CYS A 119 -12.98 -9.69 -7.61
C CYS A 119 -13.53 -10.36 -8.89
N LYS A 120 -13.41 -9.69 -10.05
CA LYS A 120 -13.90 -10.22 -11.34
C LYS A 120 -13.05 -11.39 -11.87
N PHE A 121 -11.77 -11.49 -11.49
CA PHE A 121 -10.92 -12.62 -11.84
C PHE A 121 -11.14 -13.86 -10.95
N SER A 122 -11.69 -13.69 -9.75
CA SER A 122 -12.07 -14.79 -8.85
C SER A 122 -13.33 -15.55 -9.33
N GLY A 123 -14.13 -14.94 -10.20
CA GLY A 123 -15.37 -15.52 -10.74
C GLY A 123 -15.21 -16.50 -11.92
N ARG A 124 -14.00 -16.83 -12.36
CA ARG A 124 -13.84 -17.93 -13.34
C ARG A 124 -13.72 -19.26 -12.57
N PRO A 125 -14.71 -20.17 -12.66
CA PRO A 125 -14.52 -21.52 -12.15
C PRO A 125 -13.28 -22.10 -12.79
N ARG A 126 -12.35 -22.60 -11.96
CA ARG A 126 -11.28 -23.49 -12.41
C ARG A 126 -11.97 -24.71 -13.04
N LEU A 127 -12.18 -24.70 -14.35
CA LEU A 127 -12.28 -25.92 -15.12
C LEU A 127 -10.90 -26.58 -15.08
N ARG A 128 -10.65 -27.34 -14.01
CA ARG A 128 -9.71 -28.44 -14.04
C ARG A 128 -10.40 -29.57 -14.80
N CYS A 129 -9.93 -29.85 -16.02
CA CYS A 129 -9.95 -31.20 -16.53
C CYS A 129 -8.81 -31.98 -15.89
#